data_AF-A0A9D6UBZ8-F1
#
_entry.id   AF-A0A9D6UBZ8-F1
#
_cell.length_a   1.000
_cell.length_b   1.000
_cell.length_c   1.000
_cell.angle_alpha   90.00
_cell.angle_beta   90.00
_cell.angle_gamma   90.00
#
_symmetry.space_group_name_H-M   'P 1'
#
loop_
_entity.id
_entity.type
_entity.pdbx_description
1 polymer ?
#
loop_
_entity_poly.entity_id
_entity_poly.type
_entity_poly.pdbx_seq_one_letter_code
_entity_poly.pdbx_strand_id
1 'polypeptide(L)'
;MTPRIRLIAGVALIVFGFALLGWAIYAGLNPTAPFETRLTPISADAAKDVEGFGLTPERFLQIEVSAKEERRPIATGVVARDDAGRLTPLVWRTQVTEPIFFADVSAADATKVLAAIREHTPQDAVVLAWWDFSRAIRLVAGRAAPLDDAEARGLLLPAAWSAAGAAERARWGAGVPTSSANSFTRFMDALLDSDEARASEALKKLADGKPAYVAMRISDAWMLAAARPQQLSIAYKDFAATGVSHGLIKSAQQWMRDQKIEGGFAVEPIGGATRLHYFQRNSDGDRLIARLLPFSTSLPSPLTRFSLVYQHKGWWIYRLND
;
A
#
# COMPACT_ATOMS: atom_id res chain seq x y z
N MET A 1 -10.41 -22.63 -62.21
CA MET A 1 -9.99 -23.13 -60.88
C MET A 1 -10.64 -24.47 -60.62
N THR A 2 -9.85 -25.52 -60.40
CA THR A 2 -10.34 -26.88 -60.18
C THR A 2 -10.99 -27.03 -58.79
N PRO A 3 -12.02 -27.88 -58.63
CA PRO A 3 -12.79 -28.04 -57.38
C PRO A 3 -11.92 -28.42 -56.17
N ARG A 4 -10.79 -29.10 -56.38
CA ARG A 4 -9.79 -29.41 -55.35
C ARG A 4 -9.15 -28.15 -54.74
N ILE A 5 -8.92 -27.10 -55.52
CA ILE A 5 -8.32 -25.84 -55.04
C ILE A 5 -9.31 -25.10 -54.12
N ARG A 6 -10.62 -25.16 -54.41
CA ARG A 6 -11.66 -24.55 -53.57
C ARG A 6 -11.81 -25.28 -52.24
N LEU A 7 -11.72 -26.60 -52.23
CA LEU A 7 -11.77 -27.41 -51.01
C LEU A 7 -10.55 -27.13 -50.11
N ILE A 8 -9.35 -27.09 -50.69
CA ILE A 8 -8.10 -26.79 -49.95
C ILE A 8 -8.14 -25.37 -49.38
N ALA A 9 -8.61 -24.39 -50.17
CA ALA A 9 -8.76 -23.02 -49.70
C ALA A 9 -9.79 -22.90 -48.55
N GLY A 10 -10.91 -23.62 -48.64
CA GLY A 10 -11.93 -23.65 -47.58
C GLY A 10 -11.41 -24.25 -46.28
N VAL A 11 -10.70 -25.38 -46.34
CA VAL A 11 -10.09 -26.01 -45.16
C VAL A 11 -9.02 -25.12 -44.55
N ALA A 12 -8.19 -24.47 -45.37
CA ALA A 12 -7.16 -23.54 -44.88
C ALA A 12 -7.76 -22.34 -44.13
N LEU A 13 -8.87 -21.79 -44.63
CA LEU A 13 -9.60 -20.69 -43.97
C LEU A 13 -10.19 -21.11 -42.62
N ILE A 14 -10.71 -22.33 -42.51
CA ILE A 14 -11.25 -22.87 -41.26
C ILE A 14 -10.13 -23.05 -40.23
N VAL A 15 -9.01 -23.67 -40.62
CA VAL A 15 -7.85 -23.86 -39.73
C VAL A 15 -7.28 -22.52 -39.27
N PHE A 16 -7.16 -21.55 -40.17
CA PHE A 16 -6.70 -20.21 -39.83
C PHE A 16 -7.68 -19.49 -38.89
N GLY A 17 -8.99 -19.65 -39.11
CA GLY A 17 -10.03 -19.12 -38.23
C GLY A 17 -9.95 -19.68 -36.80
N PHE A 18 -9.76 -21.00 -36.66
CA PHE A 18 -9.57 -21.62 -35.34
C PHE A 18 -8.24 -21.20 -34.69
N ALA A 19 -7.18 -21.02 -35.46
CA ALA A 19 -5.90 -20.52 -34.94
C ALA A 19 -6.03 -19.08 -34.42
N LEU A 20 -6.71 -18.19 -35.15
CA LEU A 20 -6.99 -16.82 -34.71
C LEU A 20 -7.90 -16.79 -33.48
N LEU A 21 -8.92 -17.66 -33.42
CA LEU A 21 -9.80 -17.78 -32.27
C LEU A 21 -9.03 -18.28 -31.03
N GLY A 22 -8.18 -19.30 -31.20
CA GLY A 22 -7.31 -19.81 -30.16
C GLY A 22 -6.32 -18.75 -29.67
N TRP A 23 -5.74 -17.95 -30.58
CA TRP A 23 -4.89 -16.82 -30.23
C TRP A 23 -5.65 -15.72 -29.49
N ALA A 24 -6.86 -15.37 -29.93
CA ALA A 24 -7.69 -14.36 -29.26
C ALA A 24 -8.12 -14.81 -27.86
N ILE A 25 -8.47 -16.09 -27.68
CA ILE A 25 -8.74 -16.67 -26.36
C ILE A 25 -7.47 -16.64 -25.51
N TYR A 26 -6.32 -17.05 -26.05
CA TYR A 26 -5.04 -17.04 -25.34
C TYR A 26 -4.60 -15.62 -24.93
N ALA A 27 -4.73 -14.64 -25.82
CA ALA A 27 -4.39 -13.24 -25.56
C ALA A 27 -5.36 -12.59 -24.56
N GLY A 28 -6.65 -12.95 -24.62
CA GLY A 28 -7.64 -12.53 -23.62
C GLY A 28 -7.39 -13.14 -22.23
N LEU A 29 -6.83 -14.35 -22.18
CA LEU A 29 -6.43 -15.02 -20.94
C LEU A 29 -5.06 -14.57 -20.42
N ASN A 30 -4.19 -14.04 -21.29
CA ASN A 30 -2.82 -13.59 -20.94
C ASN A 30 -2.57 -12.17 -21.47
N PRO A 31 -3.28 -11.15 -20.95
CA PRO A 31 -3.01 -9.78 -21.32
C PRO A 31 -1.55 -9.45 -21.00
N THR A 32 -0.79 -8.98 -21.98
CA THR A 32 0.61 -8.59 -21.73
C THR A 32 0.61 -7.45 -20.71
N ALA A 33 1.30 -7.62 -19.59
CA ALA A 33 1.41 -6.57 -18.59
C ALA A 33 1.99 -5.29 -19.23
N PRO A 34 1.44 -4.11 -18.91
CA PRO A 34 1.93 -2.83 -19.44
C PRO A 34 3.28 -2.41 -18.82
N PHE A 35 3.77 -3.19 -17.86
CA PHE A 35 5.05 -3.01 -17.19
C PHE A 35 5.74 -4.36 -16.98
N GLU A 36 7.03 -4.31 -16.69
CA GLU A 36 7.83 -5.42 -16.21
C GLU A 36 8.31 -5.18 -14.79
N THR A 37 8.33 -6.23 -13.97
CA THR A 37 8.92 -6.21 -12.63
C THR A 37 10.14 -7.10 -12.61
N ARG A 38 11.30 -6.51 -12.29
CA ARG A 38 12.57 -7.23 -12.18
C ARG A 38 13.01 -7.27 -10.73
N LEU A 39 13.40 -8.46 -10.28
CA LEU A 39 14.04 -8.68 -8.99
C LEU A 39 15.50 -9.08 -9.24
N THR A 40 16.44 -8.36 -8.63
CA THR A 40 17.88 -8.66 -8.72
C THR A 40 18.49 -8.71 -7.32
N PRO A 41 19.64 -9.39 -7.15
CA PRO A 41 20.44 -9.22 -5.94
C PRO A 41 20.71 -7.74 -5.66
N ILE A 42 20.77 -7.37 -4.38
CA ILE A 42 21.05 -5.99 -3.98
C ILE A 42 22.44 -5.54 -4.46
N SER A 43 22.56 -4.32 -4.98
CA SER A 43 23.86 -3.73 -5.30
C SER A 43 24.60 -3.26 -4.03
N ALA A 44 25.92 -3.19 -4.08
CA ALA A 44 26.74 -2.76 -2.93
C ALA A 44 26.37 -1.36 -2.42
N ASP A 45 25.98 -0.45 -3.32
CA ASP A 45 25.58 0.90 -2.92
C ASP A 45 24.21 0.92 -2.24
N ALA A 46 23.22 0.18 -2.76
CA ALA A 46 21.92 0.10 -2.10
C ALA A 46 21.96 -0.70 -0.80
N ALA A 47 22.92 -1.63 -0.65
CA ALA A 47 23.12 -2.36 0.59
C ALA A 47 23.45 -1.42 1.75
N LYS A 48 24.29 -0.39 1.51
CA LYS A 48 24.64 0.63 2.51
C LYS A 48 23.42 1.38 3.03
N ASP A 49 22.48 1.69 2.14
CA ASP A 49 21.26 2.42 2.49
C ASP A 49 20.34 1.62 3.44
N VAL A 50 20.46 0.28 3.45
CA VAL A 50 19.59 -0.63 4.22
C VAL A 50 20.30 -1.36 5.37
N GLU A 51 21.57 -1.06 5.62
CA GLU A 51 22.35 -1.58 6.76
C GLU A 51 21.63 -1.35 8.10
N GLY A 52 20.92 -0.22 8.22
CA GLY A 52 20.14 0.14 9.41
C GLY A 52 19.04 -0.86 9.80
N PHE A 53 18.60 -1.73 8.89
CA PHE A 53 17.65 -2.79 9.20
C PHE A 53 18.27 -4.00 9.93
N GLY A 54 19.61 -4.11 9.96
CA GLY A 54 20.30 -5.17 10.69
C GLY A 54 20.07 -6.58 10.14
N LEU A 55 19.71 -6.71 8.86
CA LEU A 55 19.56 -8.00 8.17
C LEU A 55 20.82 -8.30 7.33
N THR A 56 21.05 -9.57 7.03
CA THR A 56 22.18 -9.96 6.18
C THR A 56 21.92 -9.58 4.70
N PRO A 57 22.95 -9.20 3.93
CA PRO A 57 22.80 -8.72 2.55
C PRO A 57 22.04 -9.68 1.61
N GLU A 58 22.15 -10.99 1.84
CA GLU A 58 21.58 -12.05 1.00
C GLU A 58 20.05 -12.13 1.13
N ARG A 59 19.47 -11.54 2.19
CA ARG A 59 18.03 -11.42 2.36
C ARG A 59 17.43 -10.33 1.48
N PHE A 60 18.23 -9.37 1.02
CA PHE A 60 17.74 -8.24 0.25
C PHE A 60 17.76 -8.49 -1.26
N LEU A 61 16.74 -7.98 -1.93
CA LEU A 61 16.67 -7.87 -3.37
C LEU A 61 16.34 -6.43 -3.75
N GLN A 62 16.92 -5.98 -4.86
CA GLN A 62 16.44 -4.81 -5.55
C GLN A 62 15.23 -5.19 -6.41
N ILE A 63 14.25 -4.30 -6.43
CA ILE A 63 13.08 -4.40 -7.30
C ILE A 63 13.00 -3.16 -8.18
N GLU A 64 12.77 -3.38 -9.46
CA GLU A 64 12.53 -2.33 -10.45
C GLU A 64 11.22 -2.63 -11.17
N VAL A 65 10.41 -1.59 -11.37
CA VAL A 65 9.20 -1.62 -12.18
C VAL A 65 9.40 -0.67 -13.34
N SER A 66 9.27 -1.16 -14.57
CA SER A 66 9.47 -0.38 -15.80
C SER A 66 8.26 -0.51 -16.70
N ALA A 67 7.65 0.61 -17.12
CA ALA A 67 6.63 0.59 -18.17
C ALA A 67 7.28 0.36 -19.54
N LYS A 68 6.55 -0.29 -20.47
CA LYS A 68 7.06 -0.62 -21.81
C LYS A 68 7.56 0.60 -22.61
N GLU A 69 6.95 1.76 -22.38
CA GLU A 69 7.23 3.00 -23.11
C GLU A 69 8.31 3.86 -22.44
N GLU A 70 8.72 3.51 -21.23
CA GLU A 70 9.63 4.30 -20.42
C GLU A 70 11.05 3.74 -20.46
N ARG A 71 12.04 4.63 -20.64
CA ARG A 71 13.46 4.23 -20.66
C ARG A 71 14.03 3.96 -19.27
N ARG A 72 13.41 4.51 -18.23
CA ARG A 72 13.86 4.40 -16.83
C ARG A 72 12.79 3.68 -16.01
N PRO A 73 13.18 2.96 -14.95
CA PRO A 73 12.22 2.42 -14.01
C PRO A 73 11.32 3.53 -13.45
N ILE A 74 10.03 3.25 -13.42
CA ILE A 74 8.99 4.15 -12.88
C ILE A 74 8.75 3.92 -11.39
N ALA A 75 9.20 2.79 -10.86
CA ALA A 75 9.37 2.59 -9.42
C ALA A 75 10.59 1.71 -9.14
N THR A 76 11.25 1.97 -8.02
CA THR A 76 12.36 1.16 -7.52
C THR A 76 12.22 0.93 -6.02
N GLY A 77 12.82 -0.13 -5.52
CA GLY A 77 12.76 -0.42 -4.09
C GLY A 77 13.78 -1.45 -3.63
N VAL A 78 13.78 -1.67 -2.33
CA VAL A 78 14.47 -2.79 -1.67
C VAL A 78 13.44 -3.62 -0.94
N VAL A 79 13.42 -4.91 -1.24
CA VAL A 79 12.58 -5.90 -0.57
C VAL A 79 13.49 -6.87 0.18
N ALA A 80 13.01 -7.40 1.30
CA ALA A 80 13.66 -8.50 2.00
C ALA A 80 12.83 -9.77 1.89
N ARG A 81 13.50 -10.92 1.91
CA ARG A 81 12.87 -12.23 2.11
C ARG A 81 12.86 -12.59 3.58
N ASP A 82 11.68 -12.93 4.09
CA ASP A 82 11.57 -13.57 5.39
C ASP A 82 11.94 -15.07 5.30
N ASP A 83 11.91 -15.77 6.44
CA ASP A 83 12.28 -17.19 6.51
C ASP A 83 11.34 -18.11 5.71
N ALA A 84 10.12 -17.67 5.44
CA ALA A 84 9.16 -18.36 4.57
C ALA A 84 9.32 -18.00 3.09
N GLY A 85 10.33 -17.17 2.75
CA GLY A 85 10.57 -16.68 1.39
C GLY A 85 9.61 -15.58 0.93
N ARG A 86 8.77 -15.05 1.83
CA ARG A 86 7.80 -13.99 1.50
C ARG A 86 8.52 -12.67 1.28
N LEU A 87 8.06 -11.92 0.28
CA LEU A 87 8.60 -10.59 -0.03
C LEU A 87 8.06 -9.56 0.96
N THR A 88 8.98 -8.79 1.54
CA THR A 88 8.70 -7.70 2.48
C THR A 88 9.24 -6.40 1.90
N PRO A 89 8.38 -5.47 1.44
CA PRO A 89 8.85 -4.16 0.98
C PRO A 89 9.37 -3.36 2.17
N LEU A 90 10.61 -2.87 2.08
CA LEU A 90 11.26 -2.08 3.14
C LEU A 90 11.55 -0.64 2.70
N VAL A 91 11.91 -0.48 1.43
CA VAL A 91 12.19 0.80 0.79
C VAL A 91 11.45 0.84 -0.53
N TRP A 92 10.83 1.96 -0.83
CA TRP A 92 10.10 2.15 -2.07
C TRP A 92 10.21 3.60 -2.55
N ARG A 93 10.37 3.77 -3.86
CA ARG A 93 10.41 5.07 -4.51
C ARG A 93 9.70 5.01 -5.84
N THR A 94 8.74 5.89 -6.01
CA THR A 94 8.01 6.10 -7.25
C THR A 94 8.58 7.30 -7.98
N GLN A 95 8.83 7.15 -9.29
CA GLN A 95 9.38 8.22 -10.14
C GLN A 95 8.29 8.98 -10.91
N VAL A 96 7.04 8.58 -10.70
CA VAL A 96 5.84 9.21 -11.26
C VAL A 96 4.95 9.74 -10.13
N THR A 97 4.00 10.58 -10.47
CA THR A 97 3.12 11.25 -9.49
C THR A 97 2.26 10.27 -8.70
N GLU A 98 1.73 9.25 -9.35
CA GLU A 98 0.81 8.26 -8.77
C GLU A 98 1.61 7.12 -8.13
N PRO A 99 1.35 6.73 -6.86
CA PRO A 99 2.05 5.60 -6.25
C PRO A 99 1.86 4.31 -7.05
N ILE A 100 2.97 3.60 -7.27
CA ILE A 100 2.96 2.27 -7.90
C ILE A 100 3.26 1.24 -6.83
N PHE A 101 2.32 0.31 -6.61
CA PHE A 101 2.30 -0.76 -5.61
C PHE A 101 2.25 -0.28 -4.16
N PHE A 102 3.19 0.57 -3.75
CA PHE A 102 3.31 1.11 -2.41
C PHE A 102 3.52 2.62 -2.47
N ALA A 103 3.26 3.29 -1.35
CA ALA A 103 3.71 4.66 -1.17
C ALA A 103 5.23 4.70 -0.95
N ASP A 104 5.82 5.86 -1.22
CA ASP A 104 7.25 6.08 -1.04
C ASP A 104 7.68 5.91 0.42
N VAL A 105 8.78 5.19 0.62
CA VAL A 105 9.38 4.91 1.92
C VAL A 105 10.88 5.01 1.78
N SER A 106 11.48 5.94 2.52
CA SER A 106 12.94 6.03 2.63
C SER A 106 13.48 5.04 3.66
N ALA A 107 14.67 4.48 3.42
CA ALA A 107 15.31 3.56 4.35
C ALA A 107 15.57 4.21 5.73
N ALA A 108 15.99 5.48 5.73
CA ALA A 108 16.26 6.23 6.95
C ALA A 108 15.00 6.43 7.81
N ASP A 109 13.85 6.73 7.19
CA ASP A 109 12.59 6.88 7.92
C ASP A 109 12.07 5.53 8.41
N ALA A 110 12.08 4.50 7.56
CA ALA A 110 11.67 3.14 7.93
C ALA A 110 12.50 2.60 9.10
N THR A 111 13.82 2.79 9.07
CA THR A 111 14.72 2.36 10.15
C THR A 111 14.36 3.02 11.48
N LYS A 112 14.11 4.34 11.49
CA LYS A 112 13.71 5.08 12.70
C LYS A 112 12.40 4.56 13.28
N VAL A 113 11.39 4.37 12.43
CA VAL A 113 10.07 3.91 12.88
C VAL A 113 10.13 2.47 13.40
N LEU A 114 10.82 1.57 12.70
CA LEU A 114 10.97 0.18 13.14
C LEU A 114 11.78 0.07 14.45
N ALA A 115 12.80 0.92 14.63
CA ALA A 115 13.51 1.04 15.90
C ALA A 115 12.60 1.55 17.02
N ALA A 116 11.79 2.59 16.76
CA ALA A 116 10.83 3.12 17.72
C ALA A 116 9.75 2.09 18.11
N ILE A 117 9.27 1.28 17.17
CA ILE A 117 8.37 0.16 17.47
C ILE A 117 9.06 -0.81 18.43
N ARG A 118 10.31 -1.21 18.16
CA ARG A 118 11.07 -2.08 19.05
C ARG A 118 11.27 -1.46 20.44
N GLU A 119 11.53 -0.16 20.52
CA GLU A 119 11.77 0.53 21.78
C GLU A 119 10.49 0.72 22.63
N HIS A 120 9.38 1.11 22.01
CA HIS A 120 8.18 1.55 22.72
C HIS A 120 7.09 0.48 22.81
N THR A 121 7.21 -0.65 22.12
CA THR A 121 6.26 -1.77 22.25
C THR A 121 6.87 -2.90 23.10
N PRO A 122 6.19 -3.32 24.19
CA PRO A 122 6.60 -4.49 24.98
C PRO A 122 6.76 -5.75 24.14
N GLN A 123 7.58 -6.71 24.59
CA GLN A 123 7.84 -7.94 23.83
C GLN A 123 6.59 -8.84 23.69
N ASP A 124 5.71 -8.81 24.68
CA ASP A 124 4.45 -9.55 24.70
C ASP A 124 3.30 -8.83 23.97
N ALA A 125 3.53 -7.60 23.51
CA ALA A 125 2.54 -6.80 22.81
C ALA A 125 2.36 -7.21 21.35
N VAL A 126 1.17 -6.95 20.81
CA VAL A 126 0.83 -7.11 19.40
C VAL A 126 0.78 -5.75 18.72
N VAL A 127 1.44 -5.62 17.57
CA VAL A 127 1.39 -4.44 16.70
C VAL A 127 0.55 -4.76 15.47
N LEU A 128 -0.63 -4.16 15.38
CA LEU A 128 -1.54 -4.25 14.24
C LEU A 128 -1.16 -3.16 13.22
N ALA A 129 -0.83 -3.56 12.01
CA ALA A 129 -0.51 -2.66 10.90
C ALA A 129 -1.03 -3.25 9.58
N TRP A 130 -0.92 -2.48 8.49
CA TRP A 130 -1.16 -3.04 7.16
C TRP A 130 -0.24 -4.25 6.90
N TRP A 131 -0.60 -5.15 5.98
CA TRP A 131 0.08 -6.44 5.82
C TRP A 131 1.58 -6.30 5.45
N ASP A 132 1.92 -5.28 4.66
CA ASP A 132 3.28 -5.00 4.21
C ASP A 132 4.15 -4.51 5.38
N PHE A 133 3.64 -3.57 6.16
CA PHE A 133 4.35 -3.03 7.31
C PHE A 133 4.40 -4.04 8.47
N SER A 134 3.38 -4.88 8.63
CA SER A 134 3.39 -5.99 9.58
C SER A 134 4.53 -6.97 9.30
N ARG A 135 4.82 -7.26 8.02
CA ARG A 135 6.00 -8.07 7.64
C ARG A 135 7.31 -7.37 8.03
N ALA A 136 7.43 -6.06 7.75
CA ALA A 136 8.62 -5.28 8.12
C ALA A 136 8.83 -5.25 9.65
N ILE A 137 7.76 -5.10 10.43
CA ILE A 137 7.80 -5.13 11.90
C ILE A 137 8.30 -6.49 12.41
N ARG A 138 7.75 -7.61 11.89
CA ARG A 138 8.20 -8.96 12.27
C ARG A 138 9.69 -9.14 11.95
N LEU A 139 10.10 -8.74 10.75
CA LEU A 139 11.43 -9.01 10.23
C LEU A 139 12.52 -8.14 10.87
N VAL A 140 12.26 -6.85 11.09
CA VAL A 140 13.28 -5.86 11.49
C VAL A 140 13.12 -5.44 12.96
N ALA A 141 11.89 -5.18 13.41
CA ALA A 141 11.65 -4.75 14.79
C ALA A 141 11.58 -5.94 15.77
N GLY A 142 11.37 -7.17 15.26
CA GLY A 142 11.26 -8.37 16.08
C GLY A 142 10.09 -8.30 17.06
N ARG A 143 8.94 -7.80 16.58
CA ARG A 143 7.70 -7.70 17.37
C ARG A 143 6.58 -8.53 16.76
N ALA A 144 5.64 -8.96 17.60
CA ALA A 144 4.48 -9.70 17.12
C ALA A 144 3.57 -8.76 16.34
N ALA A 145 3.61 -8.84 15.01
CA ALA A 145 2.62 -8.22 14.14
C ALA A 145 1.96 -9.34 13.34
N PRO A 146 0.76 -9.83 13.67
CA PRO A 146 0.22 -11.07 13.09
C PRO A 146 -0.46 -10.88 11.74
N LEU A 147 -0.75 -9.63 11.34
CA LEU A 147 -1.52 -9.36 10.13
C LEU A 147 -0.68 -9.65 8.87
N ASP A 148 -1.30 -10.33 7.92
CA ASP A 148 -0.75 -10.70 6.61
C ASP A 148 -1.92 -10.91 5.65
N ASP A 149 -1.66 -10.89 4.34
CA ASP A 149 -2.73 -11.06 3.35
C ASP A 149 -2.27 -11.81 2.09
N ALA A 150 -2.90 -12.96 1.82
CA ALA A 150 -2.63 -13.77 0.64
C ALA A 150 -3.13 -13.12 -0.66
N GLU A 151 -4.05 -12.16 -0.55
CA GLU A 151 -4.55 -11.38 -1.67
C GLU A 151 -3.76 -10.08 -1.88
N ALA A 152 -2.80 -9.77 -1.00
CA ALA A 152 -2.06 -8.50 -1.01
C ALA A 152 -2.97 -7.28 -1.27
N ARG A 153 -4.12 -7.23 -0.59
CA ARG A 153 -5.13 -6.17 -0.77
C ARG A 153 -4.52 -4.82 -0.44
N GLY A 154 -5.02 -3.80 -1.15
CA GLY A 154 -4.50 -2.44 -1.05
C GLY A 154 -3.21 -2.17 -1.83
N LEU A 155 -2.71 -3.13 -2.63
CA LEU A 155 -1.68 -2.84 -3.63
C LEU A 155 -2.15 -1.72 -4.57
N LEU A 156 -1.39 -0.63 -4.63
CA LEU A 156 -1.74 0.55 -5.43
C LEU A 156 -1.40 0.30 -6.89
N LEU A 157 -2.40 0.34 -7.77
CA LEU A 157 -2.21 0.06 -9.18
C LEU A 157 -2.84 1.19 -9.99
N PRO A 158 -2.12 1.79 -10.96
CA PRO A 158 -2.74 2.64 -11.96
C PRO A 158 -3.92 1.93 -12.61
N ALA A 159 -5.03 2.64 -12.85
CA ALA A 159 -6.25 2.06 -13.40
C ALA A 159 -6.01 1.34 -14.74
N ALA A 160 -5.09 1.88 -15.55
CA ALA A 160 -4.66 1.29 -16.82
C ALA A 160 -4.00 -0.09 -16.69
N TRP A 161 -3.59 -0.49 -15.48
CA TRP A 161 -2.87 -1.74 -15.21
C TRP A 161 -3.72 -2.77 -14.48
N SER A 162 -5.03 -2.55 -14.38
CA SER A 162 -5.95 -3.44 -13.66
C SER A 162 -5.83 -4.91 -14.08
N ALA A 163 -5.58 -5.18 -15.36
CA ALA A 163 -5.38 -6.52 -15.90
C ALA A 163 -4.15 -7.26 -15.31
N ALA A 164 -3.10 -6.53 -14.93
CA ALA A 164 -1.90 -7.10 -14.31
C ALA A 164 -2.03 -7.26 -12.79
N GLY A 165 -3.10 -6.72 -12.17
CA GLY A 165 -3.25 -6.67 -10.72
C GLY A 165 -3.34 -8.03 -10.04
N ALA A 166 -3.90 -9.05 -10.71
CA ALA A 166 -3.98 -10.41 -10.15
C ALA A 166 -2.59 -11.05 -10.03
N ALA A 167 -1.75 -10.91 -11.05
CA ALA A 167 -0.39 -11.45 -11.04
C ALA A 167 0.48 -10.78 -9.97
N GLU A 168 0.37 -9.46 -9.82
CA GLU A 168 1.08 -8.75 -8.76
C GLU A 168 0.62 -9.16 -7.37
N ARG A 169 -0.69 -9.24 -7.15
CA ARG A 169 -1.22 -9.72 -5.86
C ARG A 169 -0.75 -11.13 -5.53
N ALA A 170 -0.73 -12.03 -6.52
CA ALA A 170 -0.19 -13.37 -6.34
C ALA A 170 1.30 -13.36 -5.96
N ARG A 171 2.12 -12.46 -6.56
CA ARG A 171 3.53 -12.31 -6.18
C ARG A 171 3.69 -11.85 -4.74
N TRP A 172 2.95 -10.81 -4.33
CA TRP A 172 3.08 -10.23 -2.98
C TRP A 172 2.41 -11.09 -1.89
N GLY A 173 1.36 -11.84 -2.24
CA GLY A 173 0.66 -12.77 -1.35
C GLY A 173 1.24 -14.18 -1.29
N ALA A 174 2.24 -14.48 -2.11
CA ALA A 174 2.87 -15.80 -2.15
C ALA A 174 3.38 -16.23 -0.77
N GLY A 175 3.07 -17.47 -0.37
CA GLY A 175 3.49 -18.05 0.91
C GLY A 175 2.64 -17.64 2.12
N VAL A 176 1.61 -16.81 1.95
CA VAL A 176 0.70 -16.44 3.05
C VAL A 176 -0.45 -17.46 3.16
N PRO A 177 -0.76 -17.95 4.37
CA PRO A 177 -1.94 -18.79 4.59
C PRO A 177 -3.24 -18.04 4.25
N THR A 178 -4.18 -18.72 3.60
CA THR A 178 -5.50 -18.15 3.28
C THR A 178 -6.31 -17.81 4.54
N SER A 179 -6.04 -18.48 5.67
CA SER A 179 -6.65 -18.18 6.97
C SER A 179 -6.34 -16.76 7.46
N SER A 180 -5.21 -16.16 7.04
CA SER A 180 -4.84 -14.78 7.39
C SER A 180 -5.82 -13.75 6.81
N ALA A 181 -6.51 -14.08 5.71
CA ALA A 181 -7.42 -13.17 5.02
C ALA A 181 -8.60 -12.73 5.89
N ASN A 182 -9.08 -13.58 6.81
CA ASN A 182 -10.18 -13.26 7.71
C ASN A 182 -9.76 -12.24 8.78
N SER A 183 -8.59 -12.45 9.42
CA SER A 183 -8.05 -11.49 10.39
C SER A 183 -7.77 -10.13 9.73
N PHE A 184 -7.23 -10.14 8.51
CA PHE A 184 -6.98 -8.91 7.77
C PHE A 184 -8.28 -8.19 7.35
N THR A 185 -9.34 -8.96 7.02
CA THR A 185 -10.67 -8.39 6.76
C THR A 185 -11.23 -7.69 8.00
N ARG A 186 -11.19 -8.33 9.16
CA ARG A 186 -11.63 -7.73 10.43
C ARG A 186 -10.83 -6.48 10.80
N PHE A 187 -9.53 -6.46 10.50
CA PHE A 187 -8.70 -5.27 10.68
C PHE A 187 -9.19 -4.10 9.81
N MET A 188 -9.40 -4.34 8.51
CA MET A 188 -9.95 -3.33 7.60
C MET A 188 -11.33 -2.85 8.03
N ASP A 189 -12.21 -3.76 8.46
CA ASP A 189 -13.56 -3.42 8.91
C ASP A 189 -13.52 -2.55 10.18
N ALA A 190 -12.61 -2.83 11.12
CA ALA A 190 -12.41 -1.98 12.29
C ALA A 190 -11.88 -0.59 11.92
N LEU A 191 -10.98 -0.48 10.95
CA LEU A 191 -10.47 0.80 10.44
C LEU A 191 -11.55 1.65 9.74
N LEU A 192 -12.56 0.99 9.15
CA LEU A 192 -13.73 1.62 8.51
C LEU A 192 -14.87 1.89 9.48
N ASP A 193 -14.75 1.50 10.74
CA ASP A 193 -15.79 1.74 11.72
C ASP A 193 -15.71 3.18 12.23
N SER A 194 -16.87 3.86 12.32
CA SER A 194 -16.98 5.20 12.89
C SER A 194 -17.21 5.18 14.41
N ASP A 195 -17.63 4.03 14.96
CA ASP A 195 -17.76 3.83 16.40
C ASP A 195 -16.41 3.41 16.99
N GLU A 196 -15.75 4.34 17.68
CA GLU A 196 -14.44 4.14 18.29
C GLU A 196 -14.40 2.97 19.28
N ALA A 197 -15.45 2.78 20.07
CA ALA A 197 -15.50 1.73 21.08
C ALA A 197 -15.59 0.35 20.41
N ARG A 198 -16.50 0.22 19.43
CA ARG A 198 -16.63 -1.03 18.65
C ARG A 198 -15.37 -1.34 17.86
N ALA A 199 -14.76 -0.32 17.25
CA ALA A 199 -13.51 -0.45 16.50
C ALA A 199 -12.35 -0.89 17.39
N SER A 200 -12.17 -0.24 18.55
CA SER A 200 -11.12 -0.58 19.52
C SER A 200 -11.28 -2.02 20.02
N GLU A 201 -12.50 -2.44 20.37
CA GLU A 201 -12.77 -3.82 20.80
C GLU A 201 -12.52 -4.85 19.68
N ALA A 202 -12.84 -4.53 18.44
CA ALA A 202 -12.52 -5.38 17.30
C ALA A 202 -11.00 -5.55 17.12
N LEU A 203 -10.23 -4.47 17.28
CA LEU A 203 -8.77 -4.49 17.20
C LEU A 203 -8.15 -5.25 18.39
N LYS A 204 -8.63 -5.06 19.62
CA LYS A 204 -8.18 -5.83 20.79
C LYS A 204 -8.39 -7.34 20.61
N LYS A 205 -9.50 -7.76 20.00
CA LYS A 205 -9.75 -9.18 19.66
C LYS A 205 -8.73 -9.74 18.67
N LEU A 206 -8.22 -8.92 17.74
CA LEU A 206 -7.16 -9.33 16.82
C LEU A 206 -5.80 -9.47 17.52
N ALA A 207 -5.61 -8.81 18.67
CA ALA A 207 -4.44 -8.96 19.53
C ALA A 207 -4.57 -10.12 20.53
N ASP A 208 -5.69 -10.85 20.53
CA ASP A 208 -5.93 -12.01 21.40
C ASP A 208 -5.73 -11.69 22.90
N GLY A 209 -6.24 -10.53 23.34
CA GLY A 209 -6.16 -10.07 24.72
C GLY A 209 -4.79 -9.57 25.19
N LYS A 210 -3.78 -9.56 24.31
CA LYS A 210 -2.45 -9.00 24.60
C LYS A 210 -2.47 -7.46 24.52
N PRO A 211 -1.50 -6.76 25.15
CA PRO A 211 -1.33 -5.33 24.94
C PRO A 211 -1.24 -5.02 23.44
N ALA A 212 -2.11 -4.15 22.95
CA ALA A 212 -2.26 -3.92 21.51
C ALA A 212 -1.80 -2.52 21.12
N TYR A 213 -1.13 -2.45 19.98
CA TYR A 213 -0.71 -1.22 19.33
C TYR A 213 -1.23 -1.21 17.89
N VAL A 214 -1.49 -0.03 17.36
CA VAL A 214 -1.84 0.18 15.95
C VAL A 214 -0.83 1.11 15.34
N ALA A 215 -0.17 0.67 14.27
CA ALA A 215 0.81 1.47 13.54
C ALA A 215 0.28 1.76 12.14
N MET A 216 0.12 3.05 11.82
CA MET A 216 -0.56 3.52 10.62
C MET A 216 0.26 4.58 9.89
N ARG A 217 0.06 4.64 8.58
CA ARG A 217 0.57 5.69 7.70
C ARG A 217 -0.55 6.34 6.91
N ILE A 218 -0.33 7.57 6.44
CA ILE A 218 -1.24 8.24 5.49
C ILE A 218 -1.52 7.37 4.26
N SER A 219 -0.50 6.65 3.76
CA SER A 219 -0.63 5.71 2.66
C SER A 219 -1.62 4.59 2.92
N ASP A 220 -1.82 4.19 4.17
CA ASP A 220 -2.67 3.05 4.50
C ASP A 220 -4.16 3.41 4.27
N ALA A 221 -4.51 4.69 4.28
CA ALA A 221 -5.82 5.17 3.84
C ALA A 221 -6.05 4.94 2.34
N TRP A 222 -5.02 5.11 1.51
CA TRP A 222 -5.07 4.77 0.08
C TRP A 222 -5.18 3.28 -0.15
N MET A 223 -4.42 2.48 0.62
CA MET A 223 -4.47 1.03 0.53
C MET A 223 -5.85 0.50 0.95
N LEU A 224 -6.45 1.06 2.00
CA LEU A 224 -7.80 0.73 2.44
C LEU A 224 -8.85 1.14 1.41
N ALA A 225 -8.76 2.34 0.83
CA ALA A 225 -9.65 2.78 -0.24
C ALA A 225 -9.52 1.89 -1.49
N ALA A 226 -8.30 1.46 -1.86
CA ALA A 226 -8.08 0.53 -2.95
C ALA A 226 -8.67 -0.87 -2.66
N ALA A 227 -8.65 -1.32 -1.40
CA ALA A 227 -9.23 -2.60 -0.98
C ALA A 227 -10.77 -2.56 -0.79
N ARG A 228 -11.34 -1.37 -0.52
CA ARG A 228 -12.75 -1.13 -0.20
C ARG A 228 -13.26 0.18 -0.84
N PRO A 229 -13.22 0.31 -2.18
CA PRO A 229 -13.51 1.58 -2.86
C PRO A 229 -14.95 2.09 -2.65
N GLN A 230 -15.88 1.19 -2.32
CA GLN A 230 -17.27 1.55 -2.02
C GLN A 230 -17.47 2.07 -0.59
N GLN A 231 -16.51 1.87 0.32
CA GLN A 231 -16.63 2.24 1.74
C GLN A 231 -15.74 3.43 2.13
N LEU A 232 -14.65 3.65 1.38
CA LEU A 232 -13.72 4.76 1.61
C LEU A 232 -13.26 5.34 0.27
N SER A 233 -13.25 6.67 0.17
CA SER A 233 -12.93 7.40 -1.04
C SER A 233 -12.02 8.57 -0.71
N ILE A 234 -10.78 8.45 -1.20
CA ILE A 234 -9.71 9.40 -0.97
C ILE A 234 -9.14 9.84 -2.32
N ALA A 235 -8.78 11.11 -2.40
CA ALA A 235 -8.18 11.74 -3.57
C ALA A 235 -6.98 12.59 -3.13
N TYR A 236 -6.16 13.03 -4.09
CA TYR A 236 -5.07 13.96 -3.81
C TYR A 236 -5.02 15.13 -4.78
N LYS A 237 -4.29 16.17 -4.38
CA LYS A 237 -3.86 17.26 -5.24
C LYS A 237 -2.46 17.69 -4.86
N ASP A 238 -1.60 17.83 -5.86
CA ASP A 238 -0.25 18.34 -5.66
C ASP A 238 -0.21 19.85 -5.84
N PHE A 239 0.54 20.51 -4.96
CA PHE A 239 0.87 21.91 -5.01
C PHE A 239 2.39 22.03 -5.20
N ALA A 240 2.83 22.86 -6.14
CA ALA A 240 4.25 23.13 -6.33
C ALA A 240 4.86 23.67 -5.02
N ALA A 241 6.08 23.23 -4.67
CA ALA A 241 6.75 23.70 -3.46
C ALA A 241 7.23 25.15 -3.63
N THR A 242 6.36 26.12 -3.39
CA THR A 242 6.70 27.54 -3.41
C THR A 242 7.13 28.01 -2.02
N GLY A 243 8.28 27.53 -1.49
CA GLY A 243 9.08 28.12 -0.40
C GLY A 243 8.43 28.57 0.93
N VAL A 244 7.10 28.55 1.09
CA VAL A 244 6.35 29.18 2.19
C VAL A 244 5.24 28.22 2.61
N SER A 245 5.60 27.26 3.46
CA SER A 245 4.73 26.19 3.96
C SER A 245 3.45 26.69 4.63
N HIS A 246 3.44 27.93 5.15
CA HIS A 246 2.26 28.55 5.78
C HIS A 246 1.21 29.09 4.79
N GLY A 247 1.61 29.49 3.57
CA GLY A 247 0.66 29.94 2.55
C GLY A 247 -0.07 28.77 1.90
N LEU A 248 0.59 27.61 1.82
CA LEU A 248 0.11 26.44 1.09
C LEU A 248 -1.12 25.79 1.75
N ILE A 249 -1.17 25.73 3.08
CA ILE A 249 -2.37 25.22 3.79
C ILE A 249 -3.59 26.12 3.51
N LYS A 250 -3.41 27.45 3.50
CA LYS A 250 -4.50 28.38 3.15
C LYS A 250 -4.95 28.20 1.70
N SER A 251 -4.01 28.05 0.77
CA SER A 251 -4.31 27.77 -0.64
C SER A 251 -5.02 26.42 -0.83
N ALA A 252 -4.60 25.39 -0.10
CA ALA A 252 -5.22 24.07 -0.10
C ALA A 252 -6.66 24.15 0.43
N GLN A 253 -6.88 24.82 1.56
CA GLN A 253 -8.20 25.03 2.13
C GLN A 253 -9.09 25.89 1.23
N GLN A 254 -8.56 26.93 0.60
CA GLN A 254 -9.30 27.73 -0.36
C GLN A 254 -9.72 26.89 -1.56
N TRP A 255 -8.80 26.13 -2.13
CA TRP A 255 -9.09 25.22 -3.23
C TRP A 255 -10.17 24.19 -2.85
N MET A 256 -10.09 23.60 -1.66
CA MET A 256 -11.13 22.67 -1.18
C MET A 256 -12.49 23.35 -1.08
N ARG A 257 -12.57 24.58 -0.54
CA ARG A 257 -13.82 25.36 -0.50
C ARG A 257 -14.36 25.63 -1.91
N ASP A 258 -13.50 26.04 -2.84
CA ASP A 258 -13.86 26.33 -4.22
C ASP A 258 -14.38 25.07 -4.95
N GLN A 259 -13.82 23.90 -4.63
CA GLN A 259 -14.26 22.61 -5.15
C GLN A 259 -15.40 21.97 -4.35
N LYS A 260 -15.91 22.63 -3.30
CA LYS A 260 -16.94 22.11 -2.40
C LYS A 260 -16.58 20.76 -1.78
N ILE A 261 -15.30 20.58 -1.46
CA ILE A 261 -14.77 19.40 -0.77
C ILE A 261 -14.87 19.65 0.73
N GLU A 262 -15.70 18.87 1.41
CA GLU A 262 -15.95 18.99 2.86
C GLU A 262 -15.25 17.91 3.69
N GLY A 263 -14.68 16.89 3.04
CA GLY A 263 -13.98 15.80 3.72
C GLY A 263 -12.68 16.23 4.38
N GLY A 264 -12.25 15.45 5.37
CA GLY A 264 -10.99 15.68 6.08
C GLY A 264 -9.78 15.62 5.18
N PHE A 265 -8.75 16.39 5.50
CA PHE A 265 -7.54 16.48 4.70
C PHE A 265 -6.23 16.41 5.51
N ALA A 266 -5.22 15.79 4.93
CA ALA A 266 -3.86 15.73 5.44
C ALA A 266 -2.89 16.28 4.38
N VAL A 267 -1.75 16.81 4.82
CA VAL A 267 -0.74 17.39 3.93
C VAL A 267 0.61 16.71 4.18
N GLU A 268 1.28 16.26 3.12
CA GLU A 268 2.61 15.69 3.19
C GLU A 268 3.54 16.22 2.07
N PRO A 269 4.83 16.44 2.35
CA PRO A 269 5.80 16.73 1.29
C PRO A 269 6.12 15.45 0.50
N ILE A 270 6.04 15.50 -0.83
CA ILE A 270 6.35 14.37 -1.72
C ILE A 270 7.06 14.86 -2.98
N GLY A 271 8.22 14.26 -3.33
CA GLY A 271 8.87 14.50 -4.64
C GLY A 271 9.13 15.96 -5.03
N GLY A 272 9.36 16.87 -4.06
CA GLY A 272 9.52 18.30 -4.34
C GLY A 272 8.22 19.09 -4.53
N ALA A 273 7.07 18.45 -4.30
CA ALA A 273 5.76 19.06 -4.18
C ALA A 273 5.23 18.91 -2.75
N THR A 274 4.10 19.56 -2.48
CA THR A 274 3.29 19.29 -1.29
C THR A 274 1.97 18.67 -1.73
N ARG A 275 1.70 17.45 -1.29
CA ARG A 275 0.49 16.71 -1.59
C ARG A 275 -0.55 16.93 -0.52
N LEU A 276 -1.73 17.37 -0.95
CA LEU A 276 -2.95 17.39 -0.15
C LEU A 276 -3.68 16.06 -0.40
N HIS A 277 -3.86 15.25 0.64
CA HIS A 277 -4.78 14.11 0.63
C HIS A 277 -6.10 14.55 1.22
N TYR A 278 -7.21 14.20 0.60
CA TYR A 278 -8.53 14.57 1.10
C TYR A 278 -9.54 13.46 0.84
N PHE A 279 -10.47 13.28 1.76
CA PHE A 279 -11.62 12.41 1.55
C PHE A 279 -12.64 13.09 0.64
N GLN A 280 -13.21 12.34 -0.32
CA GLN A 280 -14.20 12.91 -1.24
C GLN A 280 -15.58 13.05 -0.58
N ARG A 281 -15.86 12.25 0.46
CA ARG A 281 -17.09 12.30 1.26
C ARG A 281 -16.78 12.80 2.66
N ASN A 282 -17.65 13.66 3.21
CA ASN A 282 -17.47 14.15 4.57
C ASN A 282 -17.47 13.01 5.61
N SER A 283 -18.40 12.06 5.48
CA SER A 283 -18.53 10.90 6.38
C SER A 283 -17.31 9.97 6.42
N ASP A 284 -16.42 10.04 5.42
CA ASP A 284 -15.19 9.24 5.42
C ASP A 284 -14.18 9.78 6.46
N GLY A 285 -14.31 11.04 6.89
CA GLY A 285 -13.53 11.63 7.98
C GLY A 285 -13.88 11.08 9.37
N ASP A 286 -15.06 10.46 9.53
CA ASP A 286 -15.50 9.88 10.81
C ASP A 286 -14.94 8.47 11.04
N ARG A 287 -14.37 7.85 10.00
CA ARG A 287 -13.80 6.50 10.04
C ARG A 287 -12.60 6.47 10.98
N LEU A 288 -12.39 5.36 11.70
CA LEU A 288 -11.28 5.22 12.63
C LEU A 288 -9.92 5.53 11.96
N ILE A 289 -9.68 5.05 10.74
CA ILE A 289 -8.43 5.33 10.00
C ILE A 289 -8.19 6.84 9.79
N ALA A 290 -9.25 7.60 9.51
CA ALA A 290 -9.15 9.04 9.31
C ALA A 290 -8.81 9.75 10.63
N ARG A 291 -9.43 9.30 11.73
CA ARG A 291 -9.21 9.83 13.09
C ARG A 291 -7.86 9.44 13.70
N LEU A 292 -7.28 8.31 13.30
CA LEU A 292 -5.92 7.88 13.69
C LEU A 292 -4.82 8.62 12.93
N LEU A 293 -5.14 9.29 11.84
CA LEU A 293 -4.19 9.96 10.97
C LEU A 293 -4.43 11.48 11.02
N PRO A 294 -3.50 12.32 10.54
CA PRO A 294 -3.62 13.78 10.65
C PRO A 294 -4.56 14.36 9.59
N PHE A 295 -5.69 13.69 9.33
CA PHE A 295 -6.76 14.24 8.51
C PHE A 295 -7.52 15.27 9.35
N SER A 296 -7.26 16.54 9.07
CA SER A 296 -7.97 17.65 9.68
C SER A 296 -9.38 17.78 9.08
N THR A 297 -10.39 17.61 9.92
CA THR A 297 -11.69 18.26 9.80
C THR A 297 -11.81 19.28 10.94
N SER A 298 -12.86 20.10 10.95
CA SER A 298 -13.24 20.89 12.12
C SER A 298 -13.43 19.98 13.35
N LEU A 299 -12.35 19.80 14.12
CA LEU A 299 -12.24 19.11 15.42
C LEU A 299 -13.08 17.82 15.55
N PRO A 300 -12.66 16.69 14.94
CA PRO A 300 -13.21 15.40 15.33
C PRO A 300 -12.87 15.18 16.82
N SER A 301 -13.81 14.63 17.59
CA SER A 301 -13.60 14.39 19.02
C SER A 301 -12.31 13.58 19.23
N PRO A 302 -11.45 13.98 20.19
CA PRO A 302 -10.20 13.29 20.44
C PRO A 302 -10.45 11.81 20.71
N LEU A 303 -9.61 10.94 20.15
CA LEU A 303 -9.66 9.51 20.46
C LEU A 303 -9.38 9.32 21.95
N THR A 304 -10.23 8.56 22.63
CA THR A 304 -10.15 8.25 24.07
C THR A 304 -9.60 6.84 24.31
N ARG A 305 -9.79 5.94 23.35
CA ARG A 305 -9.35 4.54 23.37
C ARG A 305 -7.97 4.33 22.76
N PHE A 306 -7.32 5.39 22.29
CA PHE A 306 -6.02 5.34 21.62
C PHE A 306 -5.10 6.42 22.20
N SER A 307 -3.92 6.01 22.66
CA SER A 307 -2.88 6.93 23.14
C SER A 307 -1.75 6.97 22.12
N LEU A 308 -1.41 8.16 21.61
CA LEU A 308 -0.26 8.33 20.71
C LEU A 308 1.04 8.03 21.47
N VAL A 309 1.83 7.10 20.94
CA VAL A 309 3.10 6.64 21.55
C VAL A 309 4.29 7.21 20.79
N TYR A 310 4.20 7.21 19.47
CA TYR A 310 5.28 7.69 18.62
C TYR A 310 4.72 8.23 17.31
N GLN A 311 5.33 9.30 16.82
CA GLN A 311 5.03 9.90 15.53
C GLN A 311 6.33 10.28 14.84
N HIS A 312 6.44 9.93 13.56
CA HIS A 312 7.54 10.37 12.71
C HIS A 312 7.01 10.60 11.30
N LYS A 313 7.07 11.84 10.79
CA LYS A 313 6.52 12.21 9.49
C LYS A 313 5.07 11.70 9.31
N GLY A 314 4.83 10.82 8.32
CA GLY A 314 3.51 10.24 8.03
C GLY A 314 3.16 9.00 8.86
N TRP A 315 4.03 8.53 9.77
CA TRP A 315 3.80 7.37 10.62
C TRP A 315 3.25 7.77 11.99
N TRP A 316 2.24 7.02 12.45
CA TRP A 316 1.57 7.21 13.73
C TRP A 316 1.41 5.86 14.43
N ILE A 317 1.91 5.76 15.66
CA ILE A 317 1.86 4.54 16.46
C ILE A 317 1.06 4.84 17.72
N TYR A 318 -0.05 4.12 17.87
CA TYR A 318 -0.94 4.25 19.02
C TYR A 318 -0.90 3.01 19.88
N ARG A 319 -1.01 3.19 21.19
CA ARG A 319 -1.40 2.14 22.13
C ARG A 319 -2.92 2.11 22.24
N LEU A 320 -3.51 0.91 22.25
CA LEU A 320 -4.92 0.74 22.57
C LEU A 320 -5.08 0.78 24.09
N ASN A 321 -5.95 1.66 24.57
CA ASN A 321 -6.28 1.79 25.98
C ASN A 321 -7.32 0.73 26.36
N ASP A 322 -7.31 0.35 27.63
CA ASP A 322 -8.33 -0.53 28.19
C ASP A 322 -9.73 0.11 28.17
#